data_AF-A0A1F8LKD3-F1
#
_entry.id   AF-A0A1F8LKD3-F1
#
_cell.length_a   1.000
_cell.length_b   1.000
_cell.length_c   1.000
_cell.angle_alpha   90.00
_cell.angle_beta   90.00
_cell.angle_gamma   90.00
#
_symmetry.space_group_name_H-M   'P 1'
#
loop_
_entity.id
_entity.type
_entity.pdbx_description
1 polymer ?
#
loop_
_entity_poly.entity_id
_entity_poly.type
_entity_poly.pdbx_seq_one_letter_code
_entity_poly.pdbx_strand_id
1 'polypeptide(L)'
;MLTTERPIEAEARLRPKNQLTLPEPIVEALGAEPDDVLAFETDPARPGTALLRRIPRSFAGALSGVYGTTAELKTFLREEHAAWGE
;
A
#
# COMPACT_ATOMS: atom_id res chain seq x y z
N MET A 1 -15.74 11.18 6.45
CA MET A 1 -15.43 9.99 5.64
C MET A 1 -16.34 10.00 4.44
N LEU A 2 -15.84 10.42 3.27
CA LEU A 2 -16.58 10.27 2.02
C LEU A 2 -16.36 8.84 1.55
N THR A 3 -17.29 7.94 1.84
CA THR A 3 -17.39 6.64 1.18
C THR A 3 -17.89 6.90 -0.23
N THR A 4 -16.98 6.98 -1.19
CA THR A 4 -17.33 7.09 -2.61
C THR A 4 -17.87 5.74 -3.09
N GLU A 5 -19.13 5.72 -3.52
CA GLU A 5 -19.84 4.52 -4.04
C GLU A 5 -19.27 4.01 -5.38
N ARG A 6 -18.28 4.71 -5.96
CA ARG A 6 -17.65 4.37 -7.24
C ARG A 6 -16.13 4.47 -7.16
N PRO A 7 -15.40 3.61 -7.89
CA PRO A 7 -13.96 3.76 -8.07
C PRO A 7 -13.59 5.14 -8.62
N ILE A 8 -12.50 5.72 -8.09
CA ILE A 8 -11.92 6.95 -8.66
C ILE A 8 -10.90 6.53 -9.71
N GLU A 9 -11.11 6.99 -10.94
CA GLU A 9 -10.23 6.77 -12.07
C GLU A 9 -9.71 8.11 -12.58
N ALA A 10 -8.42 8.17 -12.87
CA ALA A 10 -7.79 9.35 -13.47
C ALA A 10 -6.61 8.92 -14.33
N GLU A 11 -6.44 9.58 -15.47
CA GLU A 11 -5.32 9.33 -16.36
C GLU A 11 -4.08 10.13 -15.94
N ALA A 12 -2.92 9.49 -16.01
CA ALA A 12 -1.64 10.14 -15.83
C ALA A 12 -0.66 9.68 -16.90
N ARG A 13 0.18 10.61 -17.37
CA ARG A 13 1.21 10.30 -18.35
C ARG A 13 2.49 9.88 -17.65
N LEU A 14 3.01 8.71 -18.01
CA LEU A 14 4.35 8.29 -17.62
C LEU A 14 5.38 9.21 -18.30
N ARG A 15 6.15 9.94 -17.49
CA ARG A 15 7.21 10.83 -17.92
C ARG A 15 8.54 10.08 -18.01
N PRO A 16 9.58 10.67 -18.65
CA PRO A 16 10.91 10.07 -18.69
C PRO A 16 11.41 9.65 -17.31
N LYS A 17 12.28 8.63 -17.27
CA LYS A 17 12.78 8.02 -16.03
C LYS A 17 11.65 7.41 -15.16
N ASN A 18 10.58 6.96 -15.80
CA ASN A 18 9.46 6.25 -15.15
C ASN A 18 8.79 7.09 -14.06
N GLN A 19 8.72 8.40 -14.24
CA GLN A 19 8.10 9.31 -13.28
C GLN A 19 6.60 9.42 -13.55
N LEU A 20 5.80 9.25 -12.51
CA LEU A 20 4.36 9.47 -12.55
C LEU A 20 4.00 10.62 -11.61
N THR A 21 3.24 11.59 -12.11
CA THR A 21 2.57 12.57 -11.23
C THR A 21 1.21 11.98 -10.88
N LEU A 22 0.95 11.77 -9.58
CA LEU A 22 -0.38 11.34 -9.15
C LEU A 22 -1.42 12.44 -9.44
N PRO A 23 -2.51 12.11 -10.15
CA PRO A 23 -3.62 13.06 -10.33
C PRO A 23 -4.24 13.44 -8.99
N GLU A 24 -4.66 14.70 -8.86
CA GLU A 24 -5.25 15.26 -7.65
C GLU A 24 -6.43 14.43 -7.10
N PRO A 25 -7.39 13.93 -7.92
CA PRO A 25 -8.48 13.08 -7.41
C PRO A 25 -8.00 11.79 -6.73
N ILE A 26 -6.86 11.25 -7.17
CA ILE A 26 -6.28 10.02 -6.60
C ILE A 26 -5.57 10.34 -5.28
N VAL A 27 -4.86 11.48 -5.21
CA VAL A 27 -4.23 11.96 -3.97
C VAL A 27 -5.27 12.15 -2.87
N GLU A 28 -6.37 12.85 -3.19
CA GLU A 28 -7.48 13.07 -2.26
C GLU A 28 -8.13 11.77 -1.81
N ALA A 29 -8.43 10.86 -2.75
CA ALA A 29 -9.05 9.57 -2.43
C ALA A 29 -8.15 8.67 -1.55
N LEU A 30 -6.83 8.73 -1.73
CA LEU A 30 -5.88 7.99 -0.91
C LEU A 30 -5.57 8.65 0.43
N GLY A 31 -5.95 9.93 0.60
CA GLY A 31 -5.47 10.77 1.69
C GLY A 31 -3.94 10.78 1.75
N ALA A 32 -3.30 10.88 0.58
CA ALA A 32 -1.85 10.85 0.46
C ALA A 32 -1.26 12.23 0.70
N GLU A 33 -0.17 12.28 1.47
CA GLU A 33 0.56 13.51 1.79
C GLU A 33 1.94 13.50 1.13
N PRO A 34 2.59 14.66 0.96
CA PRO A 34 4.00 14.71 0.60
C PRO A 34 4.85 13.81 1.50
N ASP A 35 5.85 13.16 0.91
CA ASP A 35 6.76 12.18 1.53
C ASP A 35 6.12 10.84 1.96
N ASP A 36 4.84 10.60 1.64
CA ASP A 36 4.27 9.25 1.79
C ASP A 36 4.94 8.23 0.86
N VAL A 37 5.14 7.02 1.40
CA VAL A 37 5.65 5.89 0.63
C VAL A 37 4.48 5.19 -0.07
N LEU A 38 4.64 4.94 -1.36
CA LEU A 38 3.67 4.22 -2.19
C LEU A 38 4.26 2.89 -2.62
N ALA A 39 3.51 1.81 -2.45
CA ALA A 39 3.85 0.49 -2.97
C ALA A 39 3.11 0.23 -4.28
N PHE A 40 3.83 -0.30 -5.27
CA PHE A 40 3.28 -0.78 -6.53
C PHE A 40 3.39 -2.29 -6.57
N GLU A 41 2.33 -2.95 -6.99
CA GLU A 41 2.27 -4.40 -7.14
C GLU A 41 1.67 -4.77 -8.50
N THR A 42 2.26 -5.75 -9.17
CA THR A 42 1.74 -6.33 -10.42
C THR A 42 1.39 -7.78 -10.19
N ASP A 43 0.21 -8.19 -10.62
CA ASP A 43 -0.23 -9.59 -10.60
C ASP A 43 -0.07 -10.18 -12.00
N PRO A 44 0.72 -11.27 -12.18
CA PRO A 44 0.84 -11.95 -13.48
C PRO A 44 -0.48 -12.43 -14.06
N ALA A 45 -1.49 -12.71 -13.22
CA ALA A 45 -2.83 -13.08 -13.68
C ALA A 45 -3.62 -11.89 -14.26
N ARG A 46 -3.13 -10.65 -14.07
CA ARG A 46 -3.74 -9.40 -14.55
C ARG A 46 -2.71 -8.54 -15.29
N PRO A 47 -2.30 -8.94 -16.50
CA PRO A 47 -1.28 -8.23 -17.26
C PRO A 47 -1.69 -6.78 -17.58
N GLY A 48 -0.72 -5.87 -17.58
CA GLY A 48 -0.95 -4.45 -17.86
C GLY A 48 -1.58 -3.65 -16.73
N THR A 49 -1.84 -4.28 -15.57
CA THR A 49 -2.39 -3.60 -14.39
C THR A 49 -1.37 -3.57 -13.27
N ALA A 50 -1.26 -2.43 -12.60
CA ALA A 50 -0.55 -2.29 -11.33
C ALA A 50 -1.51 -1.74 -10.26
N LEU A 51 -1.45 -2.32 -9.07
CA LEU A 51 -2.11 -1.78 -7.89
C LEU A 51 -1.14 -0.84 -7.17
N LEU A 52 -1.60 0.37 -6.89
CA LEU A 52 -0.89 1.34 -6.07
C LEU A 52 -1.57 1.45 -4.71
N ARG A 53 -0.80 1.30 -3.63
CA ARG A 53 -1.29 1.54 -2.27
C ARG A 53 -0.35 2.41 -1.47
N ARG A 54 -0.91 3.26 -0.62
CA ARG A 54 -0.16 4.05 0.35
C ARG A 54 0.31 3.15 1.51
N ILE A 55 1.56 3.29 1.92
CA ILE A 55 2.08 2.63 3.12
C ILE A 55 1.88 3.58 4.32
N PRO A 56 1.13 3.18 5.36
CA PRO A 56 0.95 4.01 6.55
C PRO A 56 2.28 4.29 7.27
N ARG A 57 2.47 5.53 7.73
CA ARG A 57 3.68 5.98 8.46
C ARG A 57 3.88 5.29 9.82
N SER A 58 2.81 4.79 10.44
CA SER A 58 2.86 4.11 11.73
C SER A 58 2.56 2.61 11.59
N PHE A 59 3.59 1.80 11.88
CA PHE A 59 3.59 0.35 11.70
C PHE A 59 2.79 -0.41 12.78
N ALA A 60 2.40 0.25 13.88
CA ALA A 60 1.83 -0.41 15.05
C ALA A 60 0.42 -1.00 14.84
N GLY A 61 -0.33 -0.59 13.80
CA GLY A 61 -1.69 -1.07 13.53
C GLY A 61 -1.87 -1.77 12.18
N ALA A 62 -0.89 -1.73 11.28
CA ALA A 62 -1.10 -2.11 9.86
C ALA A 62 -0.98 -3.62 9.59
N LEU A 63 -0.45 -4.40 10.53
CA LEU A 63 -0.23 -5.83 10.36
C LEU A 63 -1.42 -6.71 10.83
N SER A 64 -2.44 -6.15 11.49
CA SER A 64 -3.62 -6.93 11.91
C SER A 64 -4.57 -7.30 10.76
N GLY A 65 -4.40 -6.69 9.58
CA GLY A 65 -5.24 -6.95 8.41
C GLY A 65 -4.63 -7.91 7.38
N VAL A 66 -3.30 -8.10 7.40
CA VAL A 66 -2.58 -8.89 6.37
C VAL A 66 -2.18 -10.29 6.88
N TYR A 67 -1.98 -10.47 8.19
CA TYR A 67 -1.46 -11.74 8.77
C TYR A 67 -2.48 -12.51 9.64
N GLY A 68 -3.77 -12.30 9.42
CA GLY A 68 -4.78 -12.79 10.36
C GLY A 68 -4.74 -12.01 11.68
N THR A 69 -5.47 -12.52 12.68
CA THR A 69 -5.73 -11.82 13.94
C THR A 69 -4.44 -11.43 14.67
N THR A 70 -4.52 -10.40 15.53
CA THR A 70 -3.41 -9.85 16.32
C THR A 70 -2.58 -10.91 17.09
N ALA A 71 -3.15 -12.10 17.35
CA ALA A 71 -2.46 -13.22 17.98
C ALA A 71 -1.47 -13.93 17.04
N GLU A 72 -1.84 -14.14 15.78
CA GLU A 72 -1.02 -14.83 14.76
C GLU A 72 0.20 -13.99 14.40
N LEU A 73 0.01 -12.68 14.26
CA LEU A 73 1.10 -11.72 14.05
C LEU A 73 2.10 -11.71 15.21
N LYS A 74 1.63 -11.75 16.46
CA LYS A 74 2.50 -11.79 17.64
C LYS A 74 3.27 -13.10 17.76
N THR A 75 2.76 -14.18 17.19
CA THR A 75 3.47 -15.45 17.12
C THR A 75 4.54 -15.41 16.03
N PHE A 76 4.19 -14.95 14.82
CA PHE A 76 5.14 -14.74 13.72
C PHE A 76 6.33 -13.85 14.12
N LEU A 77 6.07 -12.69 14.74
CA LEU A 77 7.14 -11.78 15.18
C LEU A 77 8.04 -12.38 16.28
N ARG A 78 7.50 -13.27 17.12
CA ARG A 78 8.30 -13.98 18.14
C ARG A 78 9.19 -15.06 17.51
N GLU A 79 8.68 -15.75 16.50
CA GLU A 79 9.41 -16.76 15.75
C GLU A 79 10.54 -16.14 14.92
N GLU A 80 10.27 -15.02 14.22
CA GLU A 80 11.29 -14.26 13.48
C GLU A 80 12.40 -13.72 14.40
N HIS A 81 12.05 -13.17 15.57
CA HIS A 81 13.04 -12.67 16.52
C HIS A 81 13.88 -13.79 17.17
N ALA A 82 13.36 -15.02 17.25
CA ALA A 82 14.13 -16.17 17.69
C ALA A 82 15.10 -16.67 16.60
N ALA A 83 14.70 -16.56 15.33
CA ALA A 83 15.52 -16.98 14.18
C ALA A 83 16.75 -16.09 13.92
N TRP A 84 16.75 -14.85 14.43
CA TRP A 84 17.89 -13.92 14.31
C TRP A 84 18.84 -13.97 15.52
N GLY A 85 18.58 -14.90 16.46
CA GLY A 85 19.37 -15.12 17.67
C GLY A 85 20.36 -16.30 17.62
N GLU A 86 20.49 -16.97 16.47
CA GLU A 86 21.64 -17.84 16.12
C GLU A 86 22.51 -17.15 15.07
#